data_AF-A0A7D5S0F5-F1
#
_entry.id   AF-A0A7D5S0F5-F1
#
_cell.length_a   1.000
_cell.length_b   1.000
_cell.length_c   1.000
_cell.angle_alpha   90.00
_cell.angle_beta   90.00
_cell.angle_gamma   90.00
#
_symmetry.space_group_name_H-M   'P 1'
#
loop_
_entity.id
_entity.type
_entity.pdbx_description
1 polymer ?
#
loop_
_entity_poly.entity_id
_entity_poly.type
_entity_poly.pdbx_seq_one_letter_code
_entity_poly.pdbx_strand_id
1 'polypeptide(L)'
;MHIVYAAVPLAGKELRYTWSKAPYKAWASPEFVASAEPNARSFSLQASNCGTATTLHLAWAAQRPISTRILYDIVSSQRAASVGGHWSAPSRISNAPSKTSTSIVALAAEKSLAFAAWEDRRDGNVSDLDIFGSIVPTGLHCR
;
A
#
# COMPACT_ATOMS: atom_id res chain seq x y z
N MET A 1 6.88 15.09 13.57
CA MET A 1 6.15 13.80 13.47
C MET A 1 4.86 14.07 12.73
N HIS A 2 4.66 13.46 11.55
CA HIS A 2 3.44 13.63 10.78
C HIS A 2 2.61 12.35 10.91
N ILE A 3 1.35 12.46 11.33
CA ILE A 3 0.43 11.32 11.23
C ILE A 3 -0.12 11.33 9.81
N VAL A 4 -0.06 10.17 9.16
CA VAL A 4 -0.61 9.97 7.82
C VAL A 4 -1.69 8.91 7.94
N TYR A 5 -2.86 9.21 7.39
CA TYR A 5 -4.01 8.32 7.37
C TYR A 5 -4.40 8.06 5.92
N ALA A 6 -4.65 6.81 5.56
CA ALA A 6 -5.22 6.45 4.26
C ALA A 6 -6.60 5.83 4.48
N ALA A 7 -7.54 6.14 3.59
CA ALA A 7 -8.86 5.54 3.55
C ALA A 7 -9.34 5.37 2.11
N VAL A 8 -10.11 4.32 1.91
CA VAL A 8 -10.97 4.16 0.74
C VAL A 8 -12.36 4.67 1.16
N PRO A 9 -12.87 5.78 0.58
CA PRO A 9 -14.23 6.24 0.87
C PRO A 9 -15.25 5.15 0.50
N LEU A 10 -16.31 5.00 1.30
CA LEU A 10 -17.37 3.99 1.15
C LEU A 10 -18.06 3.96 -0.24
N ALA A 11 -17.92 5.01 -1.04
CA ALA A 11 -18.48 5.12 -2.39
C ALA A 11 -17.42 5.27 -3.51
N GLY A 12 -16.13 5.22 -3.17
CA GLY A 12 -15.03 5.59 -4.06
C GLY A 12 -14.09 4.45 -4.39
N LYS A 13 -13.80 4.29 -5.68
CA LYS A 13 -12.77 3.41 -6.25
C LYS A 13 -11.34 3.91 -6.03
N GLU A 14 -11.16 4.90 -5.17
CA GLU A 14 -9.97 5.73 -5.07
C GLU A 14 -9.36 5.61 -3.67
N LEU A 15 -8.06 5.36 -3.63
CA LEU A 15 -7.32 5.45 -2.38
C LEU A 15 -6.92 6.90 -2.12
N ARG A 16 -7.32 7.43 -0.95
CA ARG A 16 -6.99 8.78 -0.53
C ARG A 16 -6.13 8.73 0.73
N TYR A 17 -5.22 9.69 0.87
CA TYR A 17 -4.47 9.87 2.11
C TYR A 17 -4.58 11.31 2.60
N THR A 18 -4.42 11.53 3.89
CA THR A 18 -4.25 12.85 4.51
C THR A 18 -3.05 12.83 5.44
N TRP A 19 -2.48 14.01 5.70
CA TRP A 19 -1.34 14.19 6.58
C TRP A 19 -1.58 15.37 7.53
N SER A 20 -0.90 15.38 8.66
CA SER A 20 -0.93 16.49 9.61
C SER A 20 0.43 16.79 10.20
N LYS A 21 0.79 18.09 10.25
CA LYS A 21 1.94 18.62 11.01
C LYS A 21 1.62 18.81 12.51
N ALA A 22 0.34 18.88 12.86
CA ALA A 22 -0.16 19.09 14.21
C ALA A 22 -1.30 18.10 14.46
N PRO A 23 -0.96 16.83 14.76
CA PRO A 23 -1.95 15.78 14.93
C PRO A 23 -3.06 16.20 15.88
N TYR A 24 -4.30 15.83 15.55
CA TYR A 24 -5.50 16.14 16.35
C TYR A 24 -5.91 17.62 16.44
N LYS A 25 -5.15 18.55 15.84
CA LYS A 25 -5.49 19.98 15.80
C LYS A 25 -5.90 20.48 14.42
N ALA A 26 -5.21 20.01 13.38
CA ALA A 26 -5.52 20.37 12.01
C ALA A 26 -5.07 19.25 11.05
N TRP A 27 -5.91 18.90 10.10
CA TRP A 27 -5.60 17.95 9.04
C TRP A 27 -5.49 18.70 7.72
N ALA A 28 -4.52 18.32 6.88
CA ALA A 28 -4.52 18.79 5.50
C ALA A 28 -5.72 18.20 4.74
N SER A 29 -6.17 18.89 3.69
CA SER A 29 -7.14 18.34 2.76
C SER A 29 -6.62 16.99 2.23
N PRO A 30 -7.48 15.95 2.11
CA PRO A 30 -7.05 14.67 1.57
C PRO A 30 -6.45 14.82 0.17
N GLU A 31 -5.27 14.25 -0.01
CA GLU A 31 -4.57 14.19 -1.29
C GLU A 31 -4.80 12.81 -1.93
N PHE A 32 -4.89 12.81 -3.25
CA PHE A 32 -5.07 11.59 -4.03
C PHE A 32 -3.75 10.83 -4.13
N VAL A 33 -3.78 9.50 -3.90
CA VAL A 33 -2.67 8.64 -4.31
C VAL A 33 -2.81 8.45 -5.80
N ALA A 34 -1.91 9.04 -6.59
CA ALA A 34 -1.91 8.91 -8.04
C ALA A 34 -2.12 7.44 -8.43
N SER A 35 -3.26 7.18 -9.09
CA SER A 35 -3.62 5.91 -9.71
C SER A 35 -3.53 4.66 -8.82
N ALA A 36 -3.99 4.70 -7.56
CA ALA A 36 -4.41 3.44 -6.95
C ALA A 36 -5.57 2.92 -7.80
N GLU A 37 -5.30 1.86 -8.57
CA GLU A 37 -6.21 1.16 -9.47
C GLU A 37 -7.67 1.25 -8.98
N PRO A 38 -8.66 1.50 -9.85
CA PRO A 38 -10.06 1.76 -9.50
C PRO A 38 -10.79 0.65 -8.71
N ASN A 39 -10.09 -0.31 -8.11
CA ASN A 39 -10.62 -1.35 -7.25
C ASN A 39 -9.60 -1.81 -6.20
N ALA A 40 -8.79 -0.90 -5.65
CA ALA A 40 -7.89 -1.20 -4.55
C ALA A 40 -8.68 -1.73 -3.33
N ARG A 41 -8.31 -2.92 -2.86
CA ARG A 41 -8.78 -3.50 -1.61
C ARG A 41 -7.62 -3.62 -0.64
N SER A 42 -7.93 -3.58 0.65
CA SER A 42 -7.01 -3.81 1.76
C SER A 42 -5.63 -3.19 1.57
N PHE A 43 -5.46 -2.00 2.13
CA PHE A 43 -4.24 -1.23 2.00
C PHE A 43 -3.53 -1.10 3.35
N SER A 44 -2.23 -0.94 3.30
CA SER A 44 -1.41 -0.57 4.45
C SER A 44 -0.45 0.54 4.05
N LEU A 45 -0.30 1.49 4.97
CA LEU A 45 0.55 2.67 4.82
C LEU A 45 1.55 2.68 5.97
N GLN A 46 2.83 2.80 5.64
CA GLN A 46 3.89 2.82 6.63
C GLN A 46 4.95 3.86 6.27
N ALA A 47 5.44 4.59 7.27
CA ALA A 47 6.57 5.50 7.09
C ALA A 47 7.90 4.80 7.38
N SER A 48 8.93 5.07 6.58
CA SER A 48 10.33 4.82 6.94
C SER A 48 11.10 6.14 7.04
N ASN A 49 12.06 6.20 7.96
CA ASN A 49 12.90 7.37 8.18
C ASN A 49 14.35 7.06 7.84
N CYS A 50 15.01 8.04 7.24
CA CYS A 50 16.41 8.01 6.80
C CYS A 50 17.05 9.35 7.15
N GLY A 51 17.52 9.49 8.40
CA GLY A 51 17.89 10.80 8.94
C GLY A 51 16.68 11.74 9.01
N THR A 52 16.75 12.87 8.32
CA THR A 52 15.64 13.85 8.22
C THR A 52 14.66 13.56 7.09
N ALA A 53 14.98 12.61 6.20
CA ALA A 53 14.09 12.20 5.13
C ALA A 53 13.07 11.17 5.66
N THR A 54 11.80 11.39 5.36
CA THR A 54 10.73 10.42 5.62
C THR A 54 10.11 10.03 4.28
N THR A 55 9.96 8.73 4.07
CA THR A 55 9.26 8.16 2.92
C THR A 55 8.03 7.43 3.42
N LEU A 56 6.94 7.59 2.69
CA LEU A 56 5.71 6.85 2.91
C LEU A 56 5.65 5.73 1.88
N HIS A 57 5.44 4.53 2.40
CA HIS A 57 5.24 3.31 1.64
C HIS A 57 3.78 2.94 1.74
N LEU A 58 3.21 2.58 0.60
CA LEU A 58 1.84 2.15 0.50
C LEU A 58 1.81 0.84 -0.25
N ALA A 59 1.07 -0.14 0.27
CA ALA A 59 0.81 -1.39 -0.40
C ALA A 59 -0.69 -1.73 -0.36
N TRP A 60 -1.22 -2.33 -1.41
CA TRP A 60 -2.62 -2.72 -1.52
C TRP A 60 -2.83 -3.93 -2.41
N ALA A 61 -3.99 -4.58 -2.27
CA ALA A 61 -4.46 -5.60 -3.19
C ALA A 61 -5.24 -4.93 -4.35
N ALA A 62 -4.68 -4.93 -5.54
CA ALA A 62 -5.32 -4.42 -6.74
C ALA A 62 -6.13 -5.52 -7.43
N GLN A 63 -7.40 -5.27 -7.78
CA GLN A 63 -8.13 -6.23 -8.61
C GLN A 63 -7.55 -6.29 -10.02
N ARG A 64 -7.33 -7.51 -10.48
CA ARG A 64 -6.98 -7.83 -11.86
C ARG A 64 -8.11 -8.62 -12.50
N PRO A 65 -9.00 -7.97 -13.27
CA PRO A 65 -9.99 -8.67 -14.07
C PRO A 65 -9.28 -9.58 -15.07
N ILE A 66 -9.69 -10.84 -15.13
CA ILE A 66 -9.37 -11.75 -16.22
C ILE A 66 -10.69 -12.29 -16.78
N SER A 67 -10.67 -12.81 -18.01
CA SER A 67 -11.88 -13.11 -18.82
C SER A 67 -13.11 -13.63 -18.05
N THR A 68 -12.94 -14.54 -17.09
CA THR A 68 -14.05 -15.17 -16.36
C THR A 68 -14.03 -14.95 -14.85
N ARG A 69 -13.08 -14.18 -14.31
CA ARG A 69 -12.86 -14.08 -12.86
C ARG A 69 -12.05 -12.84 -12.47
N ILE A 70 -12.13 -12.46 -11.21
CA ILE A 70 -11.29 -11.40 -10.62
C ILE A 70 -10.18 -12.07 -9.82
N LEU A 71 -8.94 -11.70 -10.11
CA LEU A 71 -7.76 -12.01 -9.31
C LEU A 71 -7.27 -10.76 -8.58
N TYR A 72 -6.26 -10.90 -7.74
CA TYR A 72 -5.64 -9.77 -7.05
C TYR A 72 -4.14 -9.74 -7.33
N ASP A 73 -3.58 -8.54 -7.45
CA ASP A 73 -2.14 -8.33 -7.45
C ASP A 73 -1.77 -7.54 -6.19
N ILE A 74 -0.62 -7.85 -5.60
CA ILE A 74 -0.06 -7.03 -4.53
C ILE A 74 0.77 -5.94 -5.18
N VAL A 75 0.40 -4.70 -4.93
CA VAL A 75 0.97 -3.52 -5.57
C VAL A 75 1.49 -2.57 -4.50
N SER A 76 2.60 -1.89 -4.78
CA SER A 76 3.13 -0.82 -3.93
C SER A 76 3.40 0.47 -4.67
N SER A 77 3.34 1.57 -3.94
CA SER A 77 3.82 2.88 -4.36
C SER A 77 4.49 3.58 -3.17
N GLN A 78 5.34 4.55 -3.45
CA GLN A 78 6.07 5.30 -2.45
C GLN A 78 6.09 6.79 -2.75
N ARG A 79 6.22 7.61 -1.71
CA ARG A 79 6.43 9.06 -1.85
C ARG A 79 7.31 9.61 -0.74
N ALA A 80 8.00 10.71 -1.03
CA ALA A 80 8.55 11.55 0.01
C ALA A 80 7.41 12.15 0.86
N ALA A 81 7.56 12.18 2.17
CA ALA A 81 6.57 12.76 3.09
C ALA A 81 6.60 14.30 3.13
N SER A 82 7.49 14.93 2.37
CA SER A 82 7.52 16.38 2.19
C SER A 82 6.27 16.88 1.47
N VAL A 83 5.85 18.10 1.80
CA VAL A 83 4.74 18.77 1.11
C VAL A 83 5.06 18.88 -0.38
N GLY A 84 4.10 18.48 -1.24
CA GLY A 84 4.28 18.49 -2.70
C GLY A 84 5.01 17.26 -3.28
N GLY A 85 5.35 16.26 -2.46
CA GLY A 85 5.91 15.00 -2.97
C GLY A 85 4.86 14.17 -3.73
N HIS A 86 5.19 13.77 -4.96
CA HIS A 86 4.36 12.87 -5.77
C HIS A 86 4.56 11.41 -5.38
N TRP A 87 3.50 10.61 -5.53
CA TRP A 87 3.62 9.15 -5.49
C TRP A 87 4.34 8.63 -6.73
N SER A 88 5.17 7.60 -6.53
CA SER A 88 5.74 6.84 -7.63
C SER A 88 4.65 6.12 -8.41
N ALA A 89 4.96 5.75 -9.66
CA ALA A 89 4.12 4.80 -10.38
C ALA A 89 3.92 3.52 -9.53
N PRO A 90 2.69 2.96 -9.48
CA PRO A 90 2.45 1.68 -8.83
C PRO A 90 3.30 0.57 -9.44
N SER A 91 3.90 -0.26 -8.60
CA SER A 91 4.70 -1.43 -9.01
C SER A 91 4.10 -2.71 -8.43
N ARG A 92 3.94 -3.73 -9.27
CA ARG A 92 3.47 -5.06 -8.85
C ARG A 92 4.60 -5.78 -8.13
N ILE A 93 4.32 -6.24 -6.90
CA ILE A 93 5.25 -7.03 -6.08
C ILE A 93 4.94 -8.53 -6.20
N SER A 94 3.66 -8.91 -6.35
CA SER A 94 3.25 -10.30 -6.55
C SER A 94 1.95 -10.36 -7.35
N ASN A 95 1.82 -11.38 -8.20
CA ASN A 95 0.51 -11.84 -8.67
C ASN A 95 -0.07 -12.78 -7.60
N ALA A 96 -1.17 -12.40 -6.95
CA ALA A 96 -1.88 -13.29 -6.02
C ALA A 96 -2.94 -14.07 -6.82
N PRO A 97 -2.79 -15.39 -7.04
CA PRO A 97 -3.71 -16.14 -7.88
C PRO A 97 -5.06 -16.44 -7.20
N SER A 98 -5.27 -16.06 -5.94
CA SER A 98 -6.52 -16.35 -5.24
C SER A 98 -7.73 -15.57 -5.78
N LYS A 99 -8.88 -16.26 -5.73
CA LYS A 99 -10.22 -15.76 -6.09
C LYS A 99 -10.91 -15.03 -4.93
N THR A 100 -10.41 -15.16 -3.69
CA THR A 100 -11.05 -14.61 -2.50
C THR A 100 -10.42 -13.27 -2.11
N SER A 101 -11.26 -12.32 -1.68
CA SER A 101 -10.92 -10.92 -1.44
C SER A 101 -10.07 -10.65 -0.18
N THR A 102 -9.34 -11.65 0.31
CA THR A 102 -8.78 -11.62 1.67
C THR A 102 -7.30 -11.26 1.72
N SER A 103 -6.71 -10.70 0.67
CA SER A 103 -5.34 -10.20 0.73
C SER A 103 -5.24 -9.00 1.67
N ILE A 104 -5.28 -9.25 2.97
CA ILE A 104 -4.93 -8.27 3.99
C ILE A 104 -3.47 -7.96 3.80
N VAL A 105 -3.16 -6.77 3.31
CA VAL A 105 -1.77 -6.37 3.14
C VAL A 105 -1.32 -5.70 4.43
N ALA A 106 -0.33 -6.27 5.08
CA ALA A 106 0.43 -5.64 6.15
C ALA A 106 1.74 -5.10 5.59
N LEU A 107 2.18 -3.93 6.06
CA LEU A 107 3.40 -3.29 5.62
C LEU A 107 4.24 -2.90 6.84
N ALA A 108 5.52 -3.29 6.83
CA ALA A 108 6.52 -2.82 7.76
C ALA A 108 7.64 -2.14 6.98
N ALA A 109 8.15 -1.00 7.46
CA ALA A 109 9.22 -0.29 6.78
C ALA A 109 10.17 0.34 7.79
N GLU A 110 11.47 0.18 7.55
CA GLU A 110 12.54 0.73 8.36
C GLU A 110 13.71 1.09 7.43
N LYS A 111 14.21 2.33 7.53
CA LYS A 111 15.32 2.84 6.72
C LYS A 111 15.07 2.58 5.22
N SER A 112 15.96 1.80 4.59
CA SER A 112 15.97 1.40 3.19
C SER A 112 15.19 0.13 2.89
N LEU A 113 14.53 -0.48 3.89
CA LEU A 113 13.81 -1.74 3.73
C LEU A 113 12.32 -1.54 4.01
N ALA A 114 11.50 -2.16 3.17
CA ALA A 114 10.08 -2.34 3.43
C ALA A 114 9.70 -3.79 3.11
N PHE A 115 8.78 -4.34 3.88
CA PHE A 115 8.27 -5.70 3.78
C PHE A 115 6.76 -5.63 3.71
N ALA A 116 6.19 -6.21 2.67
CA ALA A 116 4.76 -6.47 2.59
C ALA A 116 4.52 -7.93 2.95
N ALA A 117 3.50 -8.18 3.77
CA ALA A 117 2.96 -9.51 4.03
C ALA A 117 1.48 -9.52 3.67
N TRP A 118 0.99 -10.65 3.16
CA TRP A 118 -0.41 -10.79 2.80
C TRP A 118 -0.92 -12.21 2.93
N GLU A 119 -2.22 -12.34 3.14
CA GLU A 119 -2.91 -13.63 3.09
C GLU A 119 -3.25 -14.00 1.64
N ASP A 120 -3.03 -15.26 1.29
CA ASP A 120 -3.36 -15.83 -0.03
C ASP A 120 -3.69 -17.33 0.09
N ARG A 121 -4.27 -17.90 -0.96
CA ARG A 121 -4.66 -19.33 -1.08
C ARG A 121 -3.99 -19.98 -2.30
N ARG A 122 -2.74 -19.61 -2.55
CA ARG A 122 -2.02 -19.96 -3.79
C ARG A 122 -1.41 -21.35 -3.79
N ASP A 123 -1.40 -22.02 -2.65
CA ASP A 123 -1.02 -23.44 -2.50
C ASP A 123 -2.07 -24.39 -3.13
N GLY A 124 -3.23 -23.85 -3.54
CA GLY A 124 -4.31 -24.61 -4.16
C GLY A 124 -5.30 -25.20 -3.17
N ASN A 125 -5.07 -25.01 -1.86
CA ASN A 125 -6.01 -25.40 -0.84
C ASN A 125 -7.00 -24.26 -0.57
N VAL A 126 -8.29 -24.52 -0.81
CA VAL A 126 -9.35 -23.51 -0.60
C VAL A 126 -9.86 -23.48 0.85
N SER A 127 -9.39 -24.36 1.73
CA SER A 127 -9.74 -24.31 3.16
C SER A 127 -8.80 -23.43 3.98
N ASP A 128 -7.55 -23.28 3.56
CA ASP A 128 -6.49 -22.71 4.39
C ASP A 128 -6.05 -21.34 3.86
N LEU A 129 -5.61 -20.47 4.77
CA LEU A 129 -5.03 -19.17 4.44
C LEU A 129 -3.55 -19.23 4.80
N ASP A 130 -2.70 -18.98 3.81
CA ASP A 130 -1.26 -18.90 3.99
C ASP A 130 -0.82 -17.44 4.06
N ILE A 131 0.26 -17.19 4.80
CA ILE A 131 0.93 -15.89 4.84
C ILE A 131 2.10 -15.88 3.86
N PHE A 132 2.05 -14.97 2.90
CA PHE A 132 3.14 -14.68 1.98
C PHE A 132 3.77 -13.35 2.33
N GLY A 133 5.00 -13.13 1.86
CA GLY A 133 5.65 -11.83 1.98
C GLY A 133 6.68 -11.58 0.91
N SER A 134 7.00 -10.31 0.70
CA SER A 134 8.04 -9.87 -0.20
C SER A 134 8.66 -8.57 0.30
N ILE A 135 9.94 -8.39 -0.03
CA ILE A 135 10.60 -7.10 0.09
C ILE A 135 9.96 -6.15 -0.92
N VAL A 136 9.71 -4.92 -0.49
CA VAL A 136 9.22 -3.80 -1.29
C VAL A 136 10.41 -2.89 -1.60
N PRO A 137 10.72 -2.64 -2.88
CA PRO A 137 11.77 -1.71 -3.24
C PRO A 137 11.44 -0.29 -2.73
N THR A 138 12.31 0.26 -1.89
CA THR A 138 12.09 1.58 -1.25
C THR A 138 12.75 2.74 -2.01
N GLY A 139 13.59 2.44 -3.01
CA GLY A 139 14.41 3.46 -3.69
C GLY A 139 15.30 4.31 -2.77
N LEU A 140 15.38 3.97 -1.47
CA LEU A 140 16.12 4.70 -0.45
C LEU A 140 17.41 3.97 -0.15
N HIS A 141 18.49 4.73 -0.07
CA HIS A 141 19.79 4.23 0.39
C HIS A 141 20.19 4.95 1.66
N CYS A 142 19.80 4.39 2.79
CA CYS A 142 20.26 4.83 4.11
C CYS A 142 21.61 4.15 4.40
N ARG A 143 22.63 4.96 4.69
CA ARG A 143 23.89 4.48 5.23
C ARG A 143 23.83 4.47 6.75
#